data_AF-A0A7W0W1Z5-F1
#
_entry.id   AF-A0A7W0W1Z5-F1
#
_cell.length_a   1.000
_cell.length_b   1.000
_cell.length_c   1.000
_cell.angle_alpha   90.00
_cell.angle_beta   90.00
_cell.angle_gamma   90.00
#
_symmetry.space_group_name_H-M   'P 1'
#
loop_
_entity.id
_entity.type
_entity.pdbx_description
1 polymer ?
#
loop_
_entity_poly.entity_id
_entity_poly.type
_entity_poly.pdbx_seq_one_letter_code
_entity_poly.pdbx_strand_id
1 'polypeptide(L)'
;ARAAADWRRSLDEIAGTVGGAASADGSLRVERASLAGHNTDSLRVLWPALAARASVVMDRRGTQRAAEFTIKGRSGGAIQLSGGVEIVMRRDHMLLRRWRPAHA
;
A
#
# COMPACT_ATOMS: atom_id res chain seq x y z
N ALA A 1 23.99 -7.10 3.78
CA ALA A 1 23.18 -6.09 4.53
C ALA A 1 23.05 -4.75 3.79
N ARG A 2 24.14 -4.13 3.27
CA ARG A 2 24.09 -2.83 2.57
C ARG A 2 23.24 -2.80 1.29
N ALA A 3 23.35 -3.81 0.42
CA ALA A 3 22.54 -3.89 -0.80
C ALA A 3 21.02 -3.86 -0.55
N ALA A 4 20.55 -4.44 0.55
CA ALA A 4 19.13 -4.43 0.94
C ALA A 4 18.70 -3.11 1.60
N ALA A 5 19.63 -2.31 2.11
CA ALA A 5 19.37 -0.99 2.66
C ALA A 5 19.41 0.09 1.55
N ASP A 6 20.34 -0.04 0.61
CA ASP A 6 20.43 0.85 -0.55
C ASP A 6 19.25 0.60 -1.51
N TRP A 7 18.83 -0.66 -1.68
CA TRP A 7 17.60 -0.96 -2.40
C TRP A 7 16.34 -0.43 -1.70
N ARG A 8 16.28 -0.47 -0.35
CA ARG A 8 15.20 0.18 0.40
C ARG A 8 15.21 1.70 0.23
N ARG A 9 16.39 2.33 0.21
CA ARG A 9 16.51 3.76 -0.02
C ARG A 9 16.09 4.16 -1.43
N SER A 10 16.49 3.40 -2.46
CA SER A 10 16.02 3.60 -3.83
C SER A 10 14.51 3.34 -3.96
N LEU A 11 13.96 2.38 -3.22
CA LEU A 11 12.51 2.16 -3.16
C LEU A 11 11.78 3.27 -2.41
N ASP A 12 12.36 3.85 -1.36
CA ASP A 12 11.78 5.00 -0.65
C ASP A 12 11.81 6.27 -1.53
N GLU A 13 12.87 6.46 -2.32
CA GLU A 13 12.94 7.51 -3.34
C GLU A 13 11.90 7.31 -4.45
N ILE A 14 11.75 6.08 -4.96
CA ILE A 14 10.71 5.71 -5.92
C ILE A 14 9.32 5.85 -5.28
N ALA A 15 9.13 5.47 -4.02
CA ALA A 15 7.88 5.65 -3.28
C ALA A 15 7.56 7.15 -3.06
N GLY A 16 8.60 7.98 -2.95
CA GLY A 16 8.51 9.44 -2.98
C GLY A 16 7.93 9.96 -4.30
N THR A 17 8.34 9.38 -5.43
CA THR A 17 7.82 9.71 -6.77
C THR A 17 6.47 9.08 -7.08
N VAL A 18 6.19 7.89 -6.53
CA VAL A 18 4.97 7.09 -6.70
C VAL A 18 3.75 7.71 -5.97
N GLY A 19 3.94 8.78 -5.21
CA GLY A 19 2.84 9.62 -4.75
C GLY A 19 2.08 8.97 -3.61
N GLY A 20 2.78 8.72 -2.50
CA GLY A 20 2.19 8.39 -1.21
C GLY A 20 1.92 9.64 -0.38
N ALA A 21 0.79 10.32 -0.59
CA ALA A 21 0.41 11.43 0.28
C ALA A 21 -0.17 10.85 1.57
N ALA A 22 0.63 10.87 2.65
CA ALA A 22 0.13 10.62 3.98
C ALA A 22 -0.76 11.81 4.37
N SER A 23 -2.03 11.53 4.62
CA SER A 23 -2.98 12.52 5.12
C SER A 23 -2.86 12.65 6.63
N ALA A 24 -3.26 13.80 7.18
CA ALA A 24 -3.19 14.09 8.61
C ALA A 24 -4.00 13.09 9.48
N ASP A 25 -4.93 12.35 8.87
CA ASP A 25 -5.70 11.29 9.51
C ASP A 25 -4.96 9.93 9.58
N GLY A 26 -3.70 9.88 9.14
CA GLY A 26 -2.89 8.66 9.11
C GLY A 26 -3.24 7.70 7.97
N SER A 27 -4.02 8.16 6.98
CA SER A 27 -4.25 7.41 5.75
C SER A 27 -3.16 7.69 4.71
N LEU A 28 -2.90 6.72 3.83
CA LEU A 28 -2.00 6.86 2.69
C LEU A 28 -2.79 6.75 1.40
N ARG A 29 -2.71 7.78 0.57
CA ARG A 29 -3.17 7.74 -0.82
C ARG A 29 -2.00 7.35 -1.72
N VAL A 30 -2.20 6.37 -2.60
CA VAL A 30 -1.23 5.92 -3.61
C VAL A 30 -1.89 5.95 -4.98
N GLU A 31 -1.33 6.66 -5.95
CA GLU A 31 -1.89 6.72 -7.31
C GLU A 31 -1.82 5.35 -8.01
N ARG A 32 -2.91 4.93 -8.69
CA ARG A 32 -2.95 3.62 -9.39
C ARG A 32 -1.99 3.59 -10.56
N ALA A 33 -1.82 4.72 -11.25
CA ALA A 33 -0.87 4.85 -12.35
C ALA A 33 0.56 4.51 -11.90
N SER A 34 0.93 4.91 -10.69
CA SER A 34 2.24 4.63 -10.11
C SER A 34 2.46 3.17 -9.72
N LEU A 35 1.38 2.40 -9.53
CA LEU A 35 1.42 0.96 -9.27
C LEU A 35 1.19 0.11 -10.53
N ALA A 36 0.76 0.74 -11.62
CA ALA A 36 0.46 0.07 -12.87
C ALA A 36 1.74 -0.50 -13.52
N GLY A 37 1.68 -1.74 -14.00
CA GLY A 37 2.81 -2.41 -14.64
C GLY A 37 3.76 -3.14 -13.70
N HIS A 38 3.64 -2.98 -12.37
CA HIS A 38 4.39 -3.78 -11.42
C HIS A 38 3.80 -5.20 -11.28
N ASN A 39 4.67 -6.21 -11.28
CA ASN A 39 4.29 -7.60 -11.03
C ASN A 39 4.08 -7.87 -9.53
N THR A 40 3.54 -9.05 -9.21
CA THR A 40 3.22 -9.45 -7.83
C THR A 40 4.41 -9.34 -6.87
N ASP A 41 5.60 -9.75 -7.30
CA ASP A 41 6.79 -9.74 -6.43
C ASP A 41 7.29 -8.32 -6.15
N SER A 42 7.24 -7.44 -7.16
CA SER A 42 7.54 -6.01 -6.97
C SER A 42 6.54 -5.39 -5.99
N LEU A 43 5.25 -5.69 -6.13
CA LEU A 43 4.22 -5.17 -5.24
C LEU A 43 4.34 -5.68 -3.80
N ARG A 44 4.81 -6.92 -3.59
CA ARG A 44 5.09 -7.48 -2.26
C ARG A 44 6.20 -6.73 -1.53
N VAL A 45 7.05 -6.02 -2.26
CA VAL A 45 8.12 -5.19 -1.70
C VAL A 45 7.63 -3.75 -1.50
N LEU A 46 6.89 -3.22 -2.46
CA LEU A 46 6.38 -1.84 -2.42
C LEU A 46 5.35 -1.63 -1.30
N TRP A 47 4.42 -2.58 -1.11
CA TRP A 47 3.33 -2.40 -0.15
C TRP A 47 3.80 -2.20 1.29
N PRO A 48 4.74 -2.98 1.85
CA PRO A 48 5.30 -2.72 3.17
C PRO A 48 5.96 -1.34 3.31
N ALA A 49 6.71 -0.89 2.30
CA ALA A 49 7.37 0.42 2.31
C ALA A 49 6.33 1.56 2.28
N LEU A 50 5.30 1.43 1.43
CA LEU A 50 4.18 2.36 1.39
C LEU A 50 3.43 2.39 2.72
N ALA A 51 3.04 1.22 3.25
CA ALA A 51 2.31 1.12 4.52
C ALA A 51 3.06 1.73 5.71
N ALA A 52 4.40 1.60 5.75
CA ALA A 52 5.22 2.22 6.78
C ALA A 52 5.06 3.74 6.83
N ARG A 53 4.81 4.40 5.68
CA ARG A 53 4.52 5.85 5.62
C ARG A 53 3.20 6.25 6.29
N ALA A 54 2.28 5.31 6.44
CA ALA A 54 1.04 5.45 7.23
C ALA A 54 1.16 4.84 8.63
N SER A 55 2.38 4.58 9.12
CA SER A 55 2.63 3.91 10.41
C SER A 55 1.93 2.55 10.53
N VAL A 56 1.79 1.84 9.40
CA VAL A 56 1.21 0.49 9.33
C VAL A 56 2.31 -0.52 9.05
N VAL A 57 2.33 -1.59 9.84
CA VAL A 57 3.16 -2.77 9.58
C VAL A 57 2.30 -3.84 8.93
N MET A 58 2.73 -4.33 7.76
CA MET A 58 2.05 -5.41 7.04
C MET A 58 2.68 -6.76 7.36
N ASP A 59 1.85 -7.75 7.69
CA ASP A 59 2.28 -9.14 7.78
C ASP A 59 2.42 -9.80 6.40
N ARG A 60 3.04 -10.99 6.35
CA ARG A 60 3.27 -11.74 5.10
C ARG A 60 2.00 -11.94 4.28
N ARG A 61 0.89 -12.31 4.93
CA ARG A 61 -0.40 -12.55 4.27
C ARG A 61 -1.01 -11.23 3.82
N GLY A 62 -0.93 -10.19 4.65
CA GLY A 62 -1.39 -8.84 4.30
C GLY A 62 -0.71 -8.29 3.05
N THR A 63 0.62 -8.43 2.99
CA THR A 63 1.45 -8.04 1.84
C THR A 63 1.08 -8.80 0.57
N GLN A 64 0.89 -10.12 0.67
CA GLN A 64 0.45 -10.93 -0.47
C GLN A 64 -0.93 -10.49 -0.98
N ARG A 65 -1.89 -10.29 -0.07
CA ARG A 65 -3.25 -9.87 -0.43
C ARG A 65 -3.28 -8.49 -1.07
N ALA A 66 -2.47 -7.55 -0.57
CA ALA A 66 -2.37 -6.21 -1.14
C ALA A 66 -1.80 -6.24 -2.57
N ALA A 67 -0.77 -7.04 -2.81
CA ALA A 67 -0.21 -7.24 -4.14
C ALA A 67 -1.24 -7.84 -5.11
N GLU A 68 -1.91 -8.93 -4.71
CA GLU A 68 -2.96 -9.55 -5.52
C GLU A 68 -4.14 -8.60 -5.78
N PHE A 69 -4.54 -7.83 -4.78
CA PHE A 69 -5.62 -6.85 -4.90
C PHE A 69 -5.25 -5.67 -5.79
N THR A 70 -3.98 -5.27 -5.85
CA THR A 70 -3.53 -4.22 -6.76
C THR A 70 -3.69 -4.66 -8.23
N ILE A 71 -3.36 -5.93 -8.52
CA ILE A 71 -3.43 -6.50 -9.87
C ILE A 71 -4.86 -6.84 -10.27
N LYS A 72 -5.58 -7.55 -9.41
CA LYS A 72 -6.90 -8.15 -9.72
C LYS A 72 -8.08 -7.31 -9.23
N GLY A 73 -7.83 -6.35 -8.36
CA GLY A 73 -8.87 -5.54 -7.75
C GLY A 73 -9.62 -4.69 -8.78
N ARG A 74 -10.88 -4.43 -8.47
CA ARG A 74 -11.73 -3.52 -9.23
C ARG A 74 -11.98 -2.25 -8.43
N SER A 75 -12.13 -1.13 -9.14
CA SER A 75 -12.56 0.14 -8.56
C SER A 75 -13.83 -0.05 -7.72
N GLY A 76 -13.85 0.54 -6.53
CA GLY A 76 -14.93 0.36 -5.55
C GLY A 76 -14.73 -0.84 -4.61
N GLY A 77 -13.80 -1.74 -4.90
CA GLY A 77 -13.45 -2.84 -4.00
C GLY A 77 -12.65 -2.36 -2.78
N ALA A 78 -12.68 -3.16 -1.72
CA ALA A 78 -11.82 -3.01 -0.56
C ALA A 78 -11.37 -4.37 -0.05
N ILE A 79 -10.19 -4.42 0.56
CA ILE A 79 -9.72 -5.57 1.32
C ILE A 79 -9.36 -5.14 2.73
N GLN A 80 -9.74 -5.97 3.70
CA GLN A 80 -9.25 -5.84 5.07
C GLN A 80 -7.97 -6.63 5.23
N LEU A 81 -7.03 -6.02 5.94
CA LEU A 81 -5.77 -6.59 6.38
C LEU A 81 -5.79 -6.78 7.90
N SER A 82 -4.84 -7.54 8.41
CA SER A 82 -4.62 -7.68 9.85
C SER A 82 -4.38 -6.32 10.51
N GLY A 83 -4.70 -6.22 11.80
CA GLY A 83 -4.45 -5.01 12.58
C GLY A 83 -5.45 -3.86 12.33
N GLY A 84 -6.63 -4.16 11.79
CA GLY A 84 -7.68 -3.15 11.58
C GLY A 84 -7.26 -2.13 10.52
N VAL A 85 -6.62 -2.59 9.45
CA VAL A 85 -6.24 -1.76 8.29
C VAL A 85 -7.03 -2.24 7.09
N GLU A 86 -7.41 -1.33 6.22
CA GLU A 86 -8.01 -1.65 4.95
C GLU A 86 -7.32 -0.93 3.80
N ILE A 87 -7.35 -1.58 2.64
CA ILE A 87 -6.97 -1.01 1.36
C ILE A 87 -8.23 -0.88 0.51
N VAL A 88 -8.55 0.34 0.11
CA VAL A 88 -9.70 0.65 -0.73
C VAL A 88 -9.21 1.04 -2.12
N MET A 89 -9.75 0.41 -3.15
CA MET A 89 -9.47 0.78 -4.54
C MET A 89 -10.47 1.84 -5.00
N ARG A 90 -9.97 3.04 -5.30
CA ARG A 90 -10.71 4.09 -6.01
C ARG A 90 -10.39 4.03 -7.50
N ARG A 91 -11.00 4.91 -8.27
CA ARG A 91 -10.87 4.93 -9.74
C ARG A 91 -9.43 5.18 -10.18
N ASP A 92 -8.81 6.18 -9.56
CA ASP A 92 -7.51 6.77 -9.88
C ASP A 92 -6.43 6.42 -8.85
N HIS A 93 -6.81 6.11 -7.61
CA HIS A 93 -5.88 5.85 -6.51
C HIS A 93 -6.32 4.68 -5.61
N MET A 94 -5.42 4.23 -4.75
CA MET A 94 -5.68 3.29 -3.66
C MET A 94 -5.49 4.04 -2.33
N LEU A 95 -6.36 3.77 -1.37
CA LEU A 95 -6.30 4.32 -0.02
C LEU A 95 -5.97 3.21 0.95
N LEU A 96 -4.87 3.34 1.69
CA LEU A 96 -4.58 2.53 2.86
C LEU A 96 -4.94 3.34 4.10
N ARG A 97 -5.82 2.81 4.95
CA ARG A 97 -6.27 3.51 6.17
C ARG A 97 -6.59 2.51 7.26
N ARG A 98 -6.64 2.99 8.51
CA ARG A 98 -7.23 2.19 9.59
C ARG A 98 -8.72 1.99 9.30
N TRP A 99 -9.15 0.73 9.34
CA TRP A 99 -10.55 0.36 9.32
C TRP A 99 -11.19 0.93 10.59
N ARG A 100 -12.07 1.91 10.41
CA ARG A 100 -12.98 2.33 11.46
C ARG A 100 -14.24 1.51 11.25
N PRO A 101 -14.59 0.57 12.16
CA PRO A 101 -15.93 0.02 12.13
C PRO A 101 -16.90 1.20 12.24
N ALA A 102 -17.85 1.31 11.30
CA ALA A 102 -19.00 2.17 11.53
C ALA A 102 -19.61 1.67 12.84
N HIS A 103 -19.71 2.55 13.83
CA HIS A 103 -20.35 2.22 15.09
C HIS A 103 -21.70 1.54 14.81
N ALA A 104 -21.93 0.41 15.49
CA ALA A 104 -23.22 -0.23 15.60
C ALA A 104 -24.25 0.71 16.23
#